data_AF-A0A1Q4AB84-F1
#
_entry.id   AF-A0A1Q4AB84-F1
#
_cell.length_a   1.000
_cell.length_b   1.000
_cell.length_c   1.000
_cell.angle_alpha   90.00
_cell.angle_beta   90.00
_cell.angle_gamma   90.00
#
_symmetry.space_group_name_H-M   'P 1'
#
loop_
_entity.id
_entity.type
_entity.pdbx_description
1 polymer ?
#
loop_
_entity_poly.entity_id
_entity_poly.type
_entity_poly.pdbx_seq_one_letter_code
_entity_poly.pdbx_strand_id
1 'polypeptide(L)'
;MAEALRKLDRGLPRLDMRSPELVARQRMRQATDQAERLLESSTETVRALAREALFATAKSEAEKLVARAAVEAASIVELARAEAEAIRASALREAKSNNKVEELAKVPVKDIIAAVARRRCICVSDITGHSRSRAICDARHEAMCEVRRLRPDLSSPQVGKLFGNRDHTTVLHAWRKGGLLPPRQDTRAAAITRGE
;
A
#
# COMPACT_ATOMS: atom_id res chain seq x y z
N MET A 1 47.73 53.82 69.05
CA MET A 1 47.38 54.06 67.63
C MET A 1 46.36 55.18 67.41
N ALA A 2 45.41 55.43 68.33
CA ALA A 2 44.39 56.49 68.15
C ALA A 2 44.93 57.93 68.13
N GLU A 3 46.05 58.22 68.80
CA GLU A 3 46.62 59.57 68.86
C GLU A 3 47.45 59.93 67.62
N ALA A 4 48.06 58.93 66.96
CA ALA A 4 48.84 59.11 65.74
C ALA A 4 47.95 59.44 64.52
N LEU A 5 46.74 58.86 64.47
CA LEU A 5 45.76 59.17 63.42
C LEU A 5 45.19 60.60 63.55
N ARG A 6 45.08 61.15 64.77
CA ARG A 6 44.62 62.54 64.99
C ARG A 6 45.62 63.61 64.53
N LYS A 7 46.90 63.28 64.35
CA LYS A 7 47.93 64.22 63.90
C LYS A 7 47.98 64.34 62.37
N LEU A 8 47.57 63.30 61.63
CA LEU A 8 47.55 63.29 60.16
C LEU A 8 46.45 64.20 59.56
N ASP A 9 45.39 64.49 60.32
CA ASP A 9 44.21 65.20 59.82
C ASP A 9 44.27 66.74 60.03
N ARG A 10 45.32 67.26 60.68
CA ARG A 10 45.43 68.67 61.09
C ARG A 10 45.96 69.62 60.00
N GLY A 11 46.30 69.12 58.81
CA GLY A 11 46.88 69.93 57.72
C GLY A 11 46.33 69.64 56.33
N LEU A 12 45.36 68.73 56.20
CA LEU A 12 44.71 68.46 54.92
C LEU A 12 43.69 69.58 54.63
N PRO A 13 43.69 70.18 53.43
CA PRO A 13 42.64 71.12 53.06
C PRO A 13 41.30 70.41 53.21
N ARG A 14 40.36 71.01 53.95
CA ARG A 14 38.99 70.51 54.03
C ARG A 14 38.43 70.55 52.61
N LEU A 15 38.38 69.39 51.96
CA LEU A 15 37.74 69.23 50.66
C LEU A 15 36.29 69.66 50.82
N ASP A 16 35.97 70.86 50.35
CA ASP A 16 34.59 71.31 50.30
C ASP A 16 33.91 70.52 49.20
N MET A 17 33.25 69.43 49.60
CA MET A 17 32.45 68.54 48.76
C MET A 17 31.29 69.26 48.06
N ARG A 18 31.03 70.54 48.40
CA ARG A 18 30.02 71.41 47.78
C ARG A 18 30.63 72.60 47.04
N SER A 19 31.93 72.58 46.77
CA SER A 19 32.56 73.64 45.98
C SER A 19 31.91 73.75 44.59
N PRO A 20 31.70 74.97 44.05
CA PRO A 20 31.06 75.17 42.75
C PRO A 20 31.74 74.40 41.61
N GLU A 21 33.07 74.26 41.68
CA GLU A 21 33.89 73.58 40.68
C GLU A 21 33.70 72.04 40.69
N LEU A 22 33.60 71.42 41.88
CA LEU A 22 33.34 69.98 42.00
C LEU A 22 31.92 69.62 41.59
N VAL A 23 30.94 70.45 41.94
CA VAL A 23 29.54 70.28 41.51
C VAL A 23 29.42 70.40 39.99
N ALA A 24 30.11 71.36 39.37
CA ALA A 24 30.17 71.47 37.91
C ALA A 24 30.79 70.23 37.26
N ARG A 25 31.89 69.70 37.79
CA ARG A 25 32.51 68.45 37.31
C ARG A 25 31.61 67.23 37.47
N GLN A 26 30.90 67.10 38.60
CA GLN A 26 29.96 66.01 38.83
C GLN A 26 28.77 66.07 37.85
N ARG A 27 28.23 67.26 37.59
CA ARG A 27 27.17 67.46 36.59
C ARG A 27 27.64 67.11 35.17
N MET A 28 28.86 67.49 34.81
CA MET A 28 29.45 67.11 33.52
C MET A 28 29.58 65.59 33.38
N ARG A 29 30.05 64.89 34.43
CA ARG A 29 30.12 63.42 34.44
C ARG A 29 28.73 62.78 34.33
N GLN A 30 27.76 63.27 35.09
CA GLN A 30 26.38 62.77 35.00
C GLN A 30 25.78 62.99 33.61
N ALA A 31 26.05 64.13 32.99
CA ALA A 31 25.62 64.42 31.62
C ALA A 31 26.30 63.52 30.59
N THR A 32 27.61 63.23 30.73
CA THR A 32 28.33 62.30 29.84
C THR A 32 27.83 60.87 30.02
N ASP A 33 27.66 60.40 31.25
CA ASP A 33 27.16 59.06 31.56
C ASP A 33 25.71 58.89 31.04
N GLN A 34 24.89 59.94 31.13
CA GLN A 34 23.54 59.94 30.59
C GLN A 34 23.54 59.89 29.06
N ALA A 35 24.45 60.61 28.41
CA ALA A 35 24.61 60.57 26.96
C ALA A 35 25.09 59.19 26.46
N GLU A 36 26.06 58.56 27.15
CA GLU A 36 26.53 57.20 26.84
C GLU A 36 25.38 56.17 26.95
N ARG A 37 24.59 56.22 28.01
CA ARG A 37 23.42 55.32 28.18
C ARG A 37 22.38 55.48 27.08
N LEU A 38 22.13 56.72 26.64
CA LEU A 38 21.20 56.99 25.55
C LEU A 38 21.72 56.46 24.21
N LEU A 39 23.03 56.58 23.97
CA LEU A 39 23.69 56.00 22.79
C LEU A 39 23.63 54.48 22.82
N GLU A 40 23.93 53.83 23.94
CA GLU A 40 23.85 52.37 24.08
C GLU A 40 22.44 51.84 23.84
N SER A 41 21.42 52.43 24.47
CA SER A 41 20.01 52.14 24.21
C SER A 41 19.62 52.26 22.73
N SER A 42 20.09 53.32 22.07
CA SER A 42 19.84 53.54 20.65
C SER A 42 20.53 52.49 19.77
N THR A 43 21.75 52.05 20.12
CA THR A 43 22.42 50.97 19.39
C THR A 43 21.76 49.61 19.59
N GLU A 44 21.22 49.33 20.78
CA GLU A 44 20.50 48.09 21.06
C GLU A 44 19.18 48.01 20.29
N THR A 45 18.43 49.11 20.21
CA THR A 45 17.18 49.15 19.42
C THR A 45 17.45 48.94 17.93
N VAL A 46 18.49 49.57 17.37
CA VAL A 46 18.90 49.36 15.98
C VAL A 46 19.35 47.90 15.73
N ARG A 47 20.10 47.29 16.67
CA ARG A 47 20.48 45.87 16.56
C ARG A 47 19.28 44.94 16.66
N ALA A 48 18.30 45.25 17.51
CA ALA A 48 17.08 44.46 17.65
C ALA A 48 16.26 44.50 16.35
N LEU A 49 16.03 45.69 15.80
CA LEU A 49 15.36 45.86 14.50
C LEU A 49 16.10 45.16 13.35
N ALA A 50 17.44 45.25 13.31
CA ALA A 50 18.24 44.56 12.30
C ALA A 50 18.13 43.03 12.41
N ARG A 51 18.12 42.47 13.63
CA ARG A 51 17.91 41.03 13.86
C ARG A 51 16.51 40.62 13.41
N GLU A 52 15.49 41.38 13.77
CA GLU A 52 14.10 41.10 13.38
C GLU A 52 13.93 41.09 11.86
N ALA A 53 14.49 42.08 11.16
CA ALA A 53 14.47 42.14 9.70
C ALA A 53 15.19 40.93 9.06
N LEU A 54 16.36 40.54 9.57
CA LEU A 54 17.09 39.35 9.09
C LEU A 54 16.32 38.05 9.32
N PHE A 55 15.66 37.91 10.48
CA PHE A 55 14.81 36.76 10.75
C PHE A 55 13.60 36.72 9.83
N ALA A 56 12.97 37.87 9.54
CA ALA A 56 11.84 37.95 8.62
C ALA A 56 12.24 37.56 7.18
N THR A 57 13.40 38.02 6.69
CA THR A 57 13.90 37.63 5.36
C THR A 57 14.26 36.16 5.30
N ALA A 58 14.98 35.63 6.30
CA ALA A 58 15.36 34.22 6.37
C ALA A 58 14.13 33.30 6.42
N LYS A 59 13.09 33.70 7.18
CA LYS A 59 11.81 32.98 7.25
C LYS A 59 11.12 32.94 5.88
N SER A 60 11.02 34.08 5.19
CA SER A 60 10.39 34.15 3.86
C SER A 60 11.12 33.30 2.83
N GLU A 61 12.46 33.28 2.85
CA GLU A 61 13.25 32.43 1.95
C GLU A 61 13.07 30.94 2.26
N ALA A 62 13.07 30.55 3.54
CA ALA A 62 12.82 29.17 3.93
C ALA A 62 11.44 28.69 3.47
N GLU A 63 10.39 29.49 3.63
CA GLU A 63 9.04 29.17 3.16
C GLU A 63 8.99 28.95 1.64
N LYS A 64 9.70 29.78 0.86
CA LYS A 64 9.79 29.61 -0.61
C LYS A 64 10.48 28.31 -1.01
N LEU A 65 11.59 27.96 -0.34
CA LEU A 65 12.31 26.72 -0.61
C LEU A 65 11.46 25.49 -0.30
N VAL A 66 10.73 25.50 0.82
CA VAL A 66 9.82 24.43 1.20
C VAL A 66 8.68 24.30 0.18
N ALA A 67 8.09 25.42 -0.25
CA ALA A 67 7.04 25.41 -1.27
C ALA A 67 7.52 24.81 -2.59
N ARG A 68 8.73 25.18 -3.04
CA ARG A 68 9.32 24.61 -4.26
C ARG A 68 9.58 23.11 -4.13
N ALA A 69 10.18 22.68 -3.03
CA ALA A 69 10.45 21.28 -2.78
C ALA A 69 9.15 20.44 -2.73
N ALA A 70 8.07 20.99 -2.17
CA ALA A 70 6.77 20.32 -2.15
C ALA A 70 6.19 20.12 -3.56
N VAL A 71 6.31 21.12 -4.46
CA VAL A 71 5.86 21.00 -5.85
C VAL A 71 6.69 19.98 -6.62
N GLU A 72 8.01 20.00 -6.47
CA GLU A 72 8.90 19.03 -7.11
C GLU A 72 8.61 17.60 -6.62
N ALA A 73 8.44 17.40 -5.31
CA ALA A 73 8.05 16.12 -4.73
C ALA A 73 6.69 15.63 -5.26
N ALA A 74 5.69 16.52 -5.36
CA ALA A 74 4.39 16.18 -5.91
C ALA A 74 4.50 15.71 -7.38
N SER A 75 5.33 16.38 -8.19
CA SER A 75 5.52 15.99 -9.60
C SER A 75 6.17 14.61 -9.76
N ILE A 76 7.15 14.28 -8.90
CA ILE A 76 7.82 12.97 -8.88
C ILE A 76 6.82 11.88 -8.49
N VAL A 77 5.99 12.14 -7.48
CA VAL A 77 4.97 11.18 -7.03
C VAL A 77 3.94 10.91 -8.13
N GLU A 78 3.50 11.94 -8.85
CA GLU A 78 2.54 11.76 -9.95
C GLU A 78 3.14 10.98 -11.13
N LEU A 79 4.39 11.27 -11.52
CA LEU A 79 5.10 10.50 -12.55
C LEU A 79 5.23 9.02 -12.15
N ALA A 80 5.65 8.74 -10.92
CA ALA A 80 5.78 7.38 -10.41
C ALA A 80 4.44 6.63 -10.36
N ARG A 81 3.34 7.33 -10.03
CA ARG A 81 1.98 6.77 -10.07
C ARG A 81 1.56 6.39 -11.49
N ALA A 82 1.79 7.27 -12.46
CA ALA A 82 1.45 7.03 -13.86
C ALA A 82 2.22 5.84 -14.44
N GLU A 83 3.52 5.71 -14.14
CA GLU A 83 4.33 4.56 -14.55
C GLU A 83 3.84 3.26 -13.92
N ALA A 84 3.52 3.28 -12.62
CA ALA A 84 2.98 2.11 -11.93
C ALA A 84 1.63 1.66 -12.52
N GLU A 85 0.77 2.59 -12.93
CA GLU A 85 -0.49 2.27 -13.59
C GLU A 85 -0.28 1.67 -14.99
N ALA A 86 0.68 2.19 -15.77
CA ALA A 86 1.03 1.63 -17.07
C ALA A 86 1.52 0.18 -16.97
N ILE A 87 2.40 -0.11 -15.99
CA ILE A 87 2.88 -1.48 -15.72
C ILE A 87 1.75 -2.41 -15.31
N ARG A 88 0.82 -1.93 -14.45
CA ARG A 88 -0.36 -2.72 -14.06
C ARG A 88 -1.25 -3.03 -15.27
N ALA A 89 -1.46 -2.05 -16.15
CA ALA A 89 -2.28 -2.22 -17.33
C ALA A 89 -1.68 -3.22 -18.33
N SER A 90 -0.35 -3.20 -18.54
CA SER A 90 0.32 -4.18 -19.40
C SER A 90 0.27 -5.59 -18.80
N ALA A 91 0.57 -5.73 -17.50
CA ALA A 91 0.51 -7.03 -16.80
C ALA A 91 -0.90 -7.64 -16.85
N LEU A 92 -1.95 -6.83 -16.70
CA LEU A 92 -3.34 -7.31 -16.82
C LEU A 92 -3.68 -7.78 -18.24
N ARG A 93 -3.18 -7.08 -19.27
CA ARG A 93 -3.38 -7.49 -20.68
C ARG A 93 -2.68 -8.81 -20.96
N GLU A 94 -1.45 -8.97 -20.51
CA GLU A 94 -0.70 -10.22 -20.64
C GLU A 94 -1.39 -11.38 -19.90
N ALA A 95 -1.84 -11.17 -18.66
CA ALA A 95 -2.58 -12.18 -17.90
C ALA A 95 -3.88 -12.61 -18.62
N LYS A 96 -4.61 -11.65 -19.19
CA LYS A 96 -5.81 -11.95 -20.01
C LYS A 96 -5.47 -12.72 -21.28
N SER A 97 -4.39 -12.33 -21.97
CA SER A 97 -3.92 -13.02 -23.17
C SER A 97 -3.50 -14.45 -22.85
N ASN A 98 -2.73 -14.67 -21.79
CA ASN A 98 -2.27 -16.00 -21.38
C ASN A 98 -3.45 -16.90 -20.99
N ASN A 99 -4.41 -16.38 -20.22
CA ASN A 99 -5.64 -17.12 -19.91
C ASN A 99 -6.41 -17.47 -21.19
N LYS A 100 -6.49 -16.54 -22.15
CA LYS A 100 -7.14 -16.81 -23.44
C LYS A 100 -6.44 -17.91 -24.23
N VAL A 101 -5.11 -17.93 -24.25
CA VAL A 101 -4.30 -18.98 -24.88
C VAL A 101 -4.54 -20.33 -24.19
N GLU A 102 -4.53 -20.37 -22.86
CA GLU A 102 -4.85 -21.59 -22.10
C GLU A 102 -6.28 -22.08 -22.36
N GLU A 103 -7.25 -21.18 -22.46
CA GLU A 103 -8.64 -21.51 -22.75
C GLU A 103 -8.81 -22.09 -24.17
N LEU A 104 -8.10 -21.53 -25.16
CA LEU A 104 -8.07 -22.03 -26.54
C LEU A 104 -7.34 -23.38 -26.66
N ALA A 105 -6.34 -23.63 -25.82
CA ALA A 105 -5.63 -24.91 -25.79
C ALA A 105 -6.49 -26.05 -25.20
N LYS A 106 -7.53 -25.74 -24.42
CA LYS A 106 -8.44 -26.74 -23.86
C LYS A 106 -9.38 -27.28 -24.94
N VAL A 107 -9.38 -28.59 -25.12
CA VAL A 107 -10.32 -29.26 -26.03
C VAL A 107 -11.77 -28.95 -25.60
N PRO A 108 -12.63 -28.44 -26.50
CA PRO A 108 -14.02 -28.14 -26.16
C PRO A 108 -14.81 -29.45 -26.00
N VAL A 109 -15.74 -29.48 -25.04
CA VAL A 109 -16.52 -30.68 -24.72
C VAL A 109 -17.34 -31.20 -25.91
N LYS A 110 -17.79 -30.31 -26.79
CA LYS A 110 -18.51 -30.68 -28.03
C LYS A 110 -17.66 -31.59 -28.94
N ASP A 111 -16.37 -31.31 -29.04
CA ASP A 111 -15.45 -32.11 -29.88
C ASP A 111 -15.18 -33.47 -29.26
N ILE A 112 -15.12 -33.54 -27.93
CA ILE A 112 -15.01 -34.81 -27.19
C ILE A 112 -16.25 -35.67 -27.45
N ILE A 113 -17.45 -35.08 -27.35
CA ILE A 113 -18.71 -35.79 -27.63
C ILE A 113 -18.74 -36.23 -29.10
N ALA A 114 -18.35 -35.37 -30.04
CA ALA A 114 -18.29 -35.70 -31.47
C ALA A 114 -17.29 -36.83 -31.77
N ALA A 115 -16.14 -36.85 -31.10
CA ALA A 115 -15.16 -37.92 -31.23
C ALA A 115 -15.72 -39.26 -30.75
N VAL A 116 -16.41 -39.28 -29.61
CA VAL A 116 -17.05 -40.50 -29.07
C VAL A 116 -18.22 -40.95 -29.96
N ALA A 117 -19.03 -40.00 -30.44
CA ALA A 117 -20.12 -40.24 -31.40
C ALA A 117 -19.62 -40.93 -32.67
N ARG A 118 -18.50 -40.45 -33.24
CA ARG A 118 -17.84 -41.08 -34.40
C ARG A 118 -17.35 -42.49 -34.09
N ARG A 119 -16.71 -42.73 -32.93
CA ARG A 119 -16.24 -44.08 -32.56
C ARG A 119 -17.37 -45.08 -32.32
N ARG A 120 -18.52 -44.61 -31.83
CA ARG A 120 -19.67 -45.45 -31.49
C ARG A 120 -20.73 -45.51 -32.59
N CYS A 121 -20.53 -44.80 -33.71
CA CYS A 121 -21.49 -44.69 -34.81
C CYS A 121 -22.89 -44.23 -34.35
N ILE A 122 -22.96 -43.25 -33.45
CA ILE A 122 -24.21 -42.69 -32.89
C ILE A 122 -24.23 -41.18 -33.16
N CYS A 123 -25.40 -40.57 -33.29
CA CYS A 123 -25.50 -39.13 -33.47
C CYS A 123 -25.16 -38.37 -32.18
N VAL A 124 -24.51 -37.21 -32.32
CA VAL A 124 -24.17 -36.33 -31.18
C VAL A 124 -25.42 -35.94 -30.38
N SER A 125 -26.53 -35.69 -31.08
CA SER A 125 -27.84 -35.37 -30.50
C SER A 125 -28.37 -36.47 -29.57
N ASP A 126 -28.08 -37.74 -29.86
CA ASP A 126 -28.56 -38.88 -29.06
C ASP A 126 -27.76 -39.02 -27.76
N ILE A 127 -26.47 -38.70 -27.82
CA ILE A 127 -25.60 -38.68 -26.64
C ILE A 127 -26.04 -37.57 -25.67
N THR A 128 -26.39 -36.39 -26.16
CA THR A 128 -26.91 -35.29 -25.33
C THR A 128 -28.40 -35.39 -25.04
N GLY A 129 -29.14 -36.19 -25.81
CA GLY A 129 -30.58 -36.35 -25.71
C GLY A 129 -31.04 -37.26 -24.56
N HIS A 130 -32.36 -37.47 -24.47
CA HIS A 130 -33.00 -38.21 -23.37
C HIS A 130 -33.09 -39.72 -23.60
N SER A 131 -32.65 -40.22 -24.75
CA SER A 131 -32.77 -41.65 -25.08
C SER A 131 -32.03 -42.55 -24.09
N ARG A 132 -32.71 -43.62 -23.67
CA ARG A 132 -32.26 -44.59 -22.65
C ARG A 132 -31.80 -45.94 -23.23
N SER A 133 -31.72 -46.05 -24.56
CA SER A 133 -31.19 -47.26 -25.21
C SER A 133 -29.79 -47.61 -24.66
N ARG A 134 -29.52 -48.89 -24.43
CA ARG A 134 -28.26 -49.36 -23.83
C ARG A 134 -27.03 -48.84 -24.59
N ALA A 135 -27.05 -48.94 -25.92
CA ALA A 135 -25.96 -48.46 -26.78
C ALA A 135 -25.69 -46.96 -26.61
N ILE A 136 -26.75 -46.15 -26.54
CA ILE A 136 -26.65 -44.69 -26.37
C ILE A 136 -26.19 -44.35 -24.95
N CYS A 137 -26.68 -45.05 -23.93
CA CYS A 137 -26.26 -44.89 -22.55
C CYS A 137 -24.78 -45.21 -22.34
N ASP A 138 -24.28 -46.29 -22.94
CA ASP A 138 -22.86 -46.66 -22.82
C ASP A 138 -21.95 -45.66 -23.56
N ALA A 139 -22.33 -45.21 -24.76
CA ALA A 139 -21.61 -44.14 -25.46
C ALA A 139 -21.58 -42.82 -24.67
N ARG A 140 -22.68 -42.49 -24.00
CA ARG A 140 -22.76 -41.31 -23.13
C ARG A 140 -21.87 -41.42 -21.90
N HIS A 141 -21.85 -42.58 -21.24
CA HIS A 141 -20.96 -42.80 -20.10
C HIS A 141 -19.48 -42.72 -20.53
N GLU A 142 -19.13 -43.27 -21.69
CA GLU A 142 -17.79 -43.13 -22.26
C GLU A 142 -17.44 -41.65 -22.50
N ALA A 143 -18.33 -40.88 -23.11
CA ALA A 143 -18.12 -39.45 -23.31
C ALA A 143 -17.95 -38.68 -21.99
N MET A 144 -18.73 -38.99 -20.95
CA MET A 144 -18.58 -38.39 -19.61
C MET A 144 -17.23 -38.72 -18.97
N CYS A 145 -16.69 -39.92 -19.20
CA CYS A 145 -15.38 -40.33 -18.73
C CYS A 145 -14.25 -39.62 -19.50
N GLU A 146 -14.35 -39.50 -20.82
CA GLU A 146 -13.37 -38.77 -21.64
C GLU A 146 -13.32 -37.28 -21.29
N VAL A 147 -14.48 -36.67 -21.03
CA VAL A 147 -14.54 -35.28 -20.53
C VAL A 147 -13.79 -35.14 -19.21
N ARG A 148 -13.89 -36.10 -18.29
CA ARG A 148 -13.16 -36.03 -17.02
C ARG A 148 -11.64 -36.15 -17.20
N ARG A 149 -11.16 -36.90 -18.20
CA ARG A 149 -9.71 -37.06 -18.49
C ARG A 149 -9.12 -35.83 -19.17
N LEU A 150 -9.82 -35.28 -20.17
CA LEU A 150 -9.34 -34.17 -20.98
C LEU A 150 -9.67 -32.79 -20.38
N ARG A 151 -10.73 -32.72 -19.56
CA ARG A 151 -11.23 -31.49 -18.92
C ARG A 151 -11.43 -31.71 -17.42
N PRO A 152 -10.33 -31.89 -16.65
CA PRO A 152 -10.39 -32.11 -15.21
C PRO A 152 -10.90 -30.90 -14.43
N ASP A 153 -10.92 -29.72 -15.06
CA ASP A 153 -11.47 -28.46 -14.55
C ASP A 153 -12.99 -28.46 -14.41
N LEU A 154 -13.69 -29.38 -15.10
CA LEU A 154 -15.14 -29.48 -15.02
C LEU A 154 -15.59 -30.39 -13.87
N SER A 155 -16.44 -29.84 -13.01
CA SER A 155 -17.10 -30.58 -11.93
C SER A 155 -18.22 -31.49 -12.44
N SER A 156 -18.60 -32.53 -11.67
CA SER A 156 -19.67 -33.45 -12.05
C SER A 156 -21.02 -32.76 -12.32
N PRO A 157 -21.44 -31.68 -11.62
CA PRO A 157 -22.65 -30.94 -11.98
C PRO A 157 -22.52 -30.18 -13.29
N GLN A 158 -21.35 -29.59 -13.58
CA GLN A 158 -21.10 -28.90 -14.85
C GLN A 158 -21.14 -29.86 -16.02
N VAL A 159 -20.51 -31.04 -15.88
CA VAL A 159 -20.58 -32.10 -16.89
C VAL A 159 -22.03 -32.53 -17.10
N GLY A 160 -22.81 -32.76 -16.04
CA GLY A 160 -24.23 -33.13 -16.14
C GLY A 160 -25.06 -32.13 -16.97
N LYS A 161 -24.83 -30.82 -16.77
CA LYS A 161 -25.47 -29.75 -17.56
C LYS A 161 -25.14 -29.85 -19.05
N LEU A 162 -23.88 -30.09 -19.40
CA LEU A 162 -23.42 -30.21 -20.79
C LEU A 162 -24.00 -31.44 -21.53
N PHE A 163 -24.41 -32.48 -20.79
CA PHE A 163 -25.04 -33.68 -21.33
C PHE A 163 -26.58 -33.64 -21.25
N GLY A 164 -27.17 -32.44 -21.33
CA GLY A 164 -28.62 -32.23 -21.37
C GLY A 164 -29.27 -32.08 -19.99
N ASN A 165 -28.65 -31.33 -19.08
CA ASN A 165 -29.14 -31.09 -17.71
C ASN A 165 -29.40 -32.37 -16.91
N ARG A 166 -28.51 -33.36 -17.06
CA ARG A 166 -28.59 -34.62 -16.32
C ARG A 166 -28.09 -34.45 -14.90
N ASP A 167 -28.65 -35.24 -14.00
CA ASP A 167 -28.22 -35.28 -12.61
C ASP A 167 -26.74 -35.62 -12.50
N HIS A 168 -26.03 -34.85 -11.68
CA HIS A 168 -24.61 -35.04 -11.40
C HIS A 168 -24.30 -36.45 -10.84
N THR A 169 -25.28 -37.10 -10.19
CA THR A 169 -25.18 -38.49 -9.73
C THR A 169 -25.05 -39.50 -10.87
N THR A 170 -25.63 -39.21 -12.05
CA THR A 170 -25.47 -40.00 -13.28
C THR A 170 -24.02 -39.93 -13.77
N VAL A 171 -23.42 -38.74 -13.71
CA VAL A 171 -22.01 -38.54 -14.07
C VAL A 171 -21.10 -39.30 -13.09
N LEU A 172 -21.38 -39.22 -11.79
CA LEU A 172 -20.63 -39.98 -10.78
C LEU A 172 -20.78 -41.50 -10.97
N HIS A 173 -21.97 -41.97 -11.39
CA HIS A 173 -22.17 -43.38 -11.73
C HIS A 173 -21.32 -43.79 -12.94
N ALA A 174 -21.32 -42.98 -14.00
CA ALA A 174 -20.49 -43.21 -15.19
C ALA A 174 -19.00 -43.29 -14.84
N TRP A 175 -18.50 -42.35 -14.03
CA TRP A 175 -17.10 -42.32 -13.60
C TRP A 175 -16.71 -43.53 -12.75
N ARG A 176 -17.59 -44.00 -11.84
CA ARG A 176 -17.34 -45.25 -11.10
C ARG A 176 -17.33 -46.46 -12.02
N LYS A 177 -18.31 -46.56 -12.92
CA LYS A 177 -18.38 -47.65 -13.91
C LYS A 177 -17.11 -47.68 -14.79
N GLY A 178 -16.56 -46.52 -15.12
CA GLY A 178 -15.33 -46.37 -15.88
C GLY A 178 -14.03 -46.44 -15.06
N GLY A 179 -14.08 -46.71 -13.75
CA GLY A 179 -12.90 -46.82 -12.89
C GLY A 179 -12.21 -45.50 -12.53
N LEU A 180 -12.82 -44.34 -12.79
CA LEU A 180 -12.27 -43.01 -12.45
C LEU A 180 -12.54 -42.58 -10.99
N LEU A 181 -13.44 -43.26 -10.29
CA LEU A 181 -13.78 -42.95 -8.91
C LEU A 181 -13.86 -44.26 -8.12
N PRO A 182 -13.36 -44.30 -6.87
CA PRO A 182 -13.45 -45.50 -6.04
C PRO A 182 -14.92 -45.93 -5.83
N PRO A 183 -15.14 -47.23 -5.58
CA PRO A 183 -16.45 -47.73 -5.18
C PRO A 183 -16.94 -46.98 -3.94
N ARG A 184 -18.27 -46.85 -3.80
CA ARG A 184 -18.84 -46.28 -2.58
C ARG A 184 -18.38 -47.14 -1.41
N GLN A 185 -17.68 -46.52 -0.46
CA GLN A 185 -17.35 -47.19 0.79
C GLN A 185 -18.66 -47.37 1.54
N ASP A 186 -19.09 -48.61 1.70
CA ASP A 186 -20.21 -48.94 2.57
C ASP A 186 -19.73 -48.68 4.01
N THR A 187 -20.06 -47.50 4.53
CA THR A 187 -19.74 -47.10 5.91
C THR A 187 -20.34 -48.07 6.94
N ARG A 188 -21.37 -48.83 6.55
CA ARG A 188 -21.92 -49.95 7.33
C ARG A 188 -20.96 -51.15 7.46
N ALA A 189 -20.20 -51.50 6.43
CA ALA A 189 -19.26 -52.62 6.48
C ALA A 189 -17.97 -52.25 7.26
N ALA A 190 -17.53 -50.99 7.15
CA ALA A 190 -16.37 -50.46 7.88
C ALA A 190 -16.62 -50.20 9.38
N ALA A 191 -17.89 -50.14 9.81
CA ALA A 191 -18.27 -50.02 11.21
C ALA A 191 -18.30 -51.39 11.92
N ILE A 192 -18.64 -52.48 11.23
CA ILE A 192 -18.68 -53.83 11.82
C ILE A 192 -17.27 -54.39 12.07
N THR A 193 -16.27 -53.95 11.31
CA THR A 193 -14.87 -54.38 11.47
C THR A 193 -14.09 -53.61 12.54
N ARG A 194 -14.60 -52.48 13.03
CA ARG A 194 -14.10 -51.78 14.21
C ARG A 194 -15.05 -52.07 15.37
N GLY A 195 -14.91 -53.25 15.96
CA GLY A 195 -15.65 -53.62 17.16
C GLY A 195 -15.33 -52.68 18.31
N GLU A 196 -16.34 -51.91 18.71
CA GLU A 196 -16.55 -51.39 20.07
C GLU A 196 -17.87 -51.99 20.58
#